data_AF-A0A2E8V160-F1
#
_entry.id   AF-A0A2E8V160-F1
#
_cell.length_a   1.000
_cell.length_b   1.000
_cell.length_c   1.000
_cell.angle_alpha   90.00
_cell.angle_beta   90.00
_cell.angle_gamma   90.00
#
_symmetry.space_group_name_H-M   'P 1'
#
loop_
_entity.id
_entity.type
_entity.pdbx_description
1 polymer ?
#
loop_
_entity_poly.entity_id
_entity_poly.type
_entity_poly.pdbx_seq_one_letter_code
_entity_poly.pdbx_strand_id
1 'polypeptide(L)'
;MSEEIIKSAIELFRDGDLEGAVKELEEKTKSNSDVAMVHHTYAEFANMLNTEQQDDIVPGGKIMMSYKKAMQLDEENVEYIADFASFALECRRVPVAVKEFQRYAKKLEIEDIPIDDVLYQASRNLVDAIEVMDPSRKAPTVQPWLKQALQWAVGGLGFTEQEAIEVLQNQD
;
A
#
# COMPACT_ATOMS: atom_id res chain seq x y z
N MET A 1 -18.81 18.05 3.15
CA MET A 1 -17.73 18.87 2.56
C MET A 1 -16.82 18.02 1.68
N SER A 2 -15.84 17.27 2.20
CA SER A 2 -14.92 16.48 1.35
C SER A 2 -15.61 15.33 0.63
N GLU A 3 -16.48 14.55 1.30
CA GLU A 3 -17.16 13.40 0.67
C GLU A 3 -18.13 13.82 -0.44
N GLU A 4 -18.75 15.00 -0.29
CA GLU A 4 -19.61 15.56 -1.34
C GLU A 4 -18.83 15.88 -2.61
N ILE A 5 -17.52 16.18 -2.51
CA ILE A 5 -16.68 16.46 -3.68
C ILE A 5 -16.60 15.23 -4.56
N ILE A 6 -16.42 14.03 -4.00
CA ILE A 6 -16.24 12.79 -4.77
C ILE A 6 -17.54 12.03 -5.04
N LYS A 7 -18.67 12.50 -4.49
CA LYS A 7 -19.97 11.79 -4.53
C LYS A 7 -20.38 11.33 -5.93
N SER A 8 -20.28 12.21 -6.93
CA SER A 8 -20.65 11.90 -8.32
C SER A 8 -19.75 10.82 -8.95
N ALA A 9 -18.46 10.81 -8.62
CA ALA A 9 -17.58 9.73 -9.05
C ALA A 9 -17.92 8.38 -8.36
N ILE A 10 -18.32 8.42 -7.09
CA ILE A 10 -18.82 7.23 -6.38
C ILE A 10 -20.11 6.71 -7.01
N GLU A 11 -21.01 7.60 -7.45
CA GLU A 11 -22.25 7.23 -8.17
C GLU A 11 -21.92 6.53 -9.50
N LEU A 12 -21.00 7.08 -10.31
CA LEU A 12 -20.53 6.43 -11.54
C LEU A 12 -19.97 5.03 -11.27
N PHE A 13 -19.12 4.89 -10.26
CA PHE A 13 -18.55 3.59 -9.87
C PHE A 13 -19.63 2.60 -9.45
N ARG A 14 -20.63 3.02 -8.66
CA ARG A 14 -21.76 2.17 -8.24
C ARG A 14 -22.62 1.72 -9.41
N ASP A 15 -22.74 2.54 -10.45
CA ASP A 15 -23.46 2.22 -11.67
C ASP A 15 -22.63 1.35 -12.64
N GLY A 16 -21.40 0.99 -12.26
CA GLY A 16 -20.49 0.14 -13.04
C GLY A 16 -19.62 0.91 -14.04
N ASP A 17 -19.62 2.24 -14.00
CA ASP A 17 -18.79 3.10 -14.87
C ASP A 17 -17.50 3.54 -14.16
N LEU A 18 -16.59 2.59 -13.97
CA LEU A 18 -15.29 2.86 -13.35
C LEU A 18 -14.42 3.82 -14.19
N GLU A 19 -14.44 3.69 -15.53
CA GLU A 19 -13.71 4.60 -16.41
C GLU A 19 -14.21 6.04 -16.28
N GLY A 20 -15.53 6.23 -16.26
CA GLY A 20 -16.16 7.52 -16.01
C GLY A 20 -15.79 8.08 -14.63
N ALA A 21 -15.84 7.25 -13.59
CA ALA A 21 -15.45 7.64 -12.24
C ALA A 21 -13.99 8.11 -12.16
N VAL A 22 -13.06 7.37 -12.77
CA VAL A 22 -11.62 7.73 -12.83
C VAL A 22 -11.43 9.07 -13.55
N LYS A 23 -12.10 9.26 -14.70
CA LYS A 23 -12.00 10.50 -15.47
C LYS A 23 -12.53 11.70 -14.68
N GLU A 24 -13.67 11.53 -14.00
CA GLU A 24 -14.23 12.58 -13.16
C GLU A 24 -13.30 12.92 -11.98
N LEU A 25 -12.76 11.91 -11.29
CA LEU A 25 -11.81 12.11 -10.20
C LEU A 25 -10.55 12.83 -10.69
N GLU A 26 -10.05 12.53 -11.88
CA GLU A 26 -8.93 13.26 -12.47
C GLU A 26 -9.22 14.76 -12.59
N GLU A 27 -10.42 15.15 -13.03
CA GLU A 27 -10.81 16.55 -13.11
C GLU A 27 -10.93 17.19 -11.72
N LYS A 28 -11.40 16.42 -10.73
CA LYS A 28 -11.48 16.87 -9.33
C LYS A 28 -10.10 17.07 -8.71
N THR A 29 -9.09 16.24 -9.03
CA THR A 29 -7.71 16.45 -8.53
C THR A 29 -7.13 17.80 -8.97
N LYS A 30 -7.58 18.35 -10.11
CA LYS A 30 -7.16 19.65 -10.63
C LYS A 30 -7.87 20.81 -9.91
N SER A 31 -9.18 20.67 -9.71
CA SER A 31 -10.02 21.72 -9.09
C SER A 31 -9.98 21.72 -7.56
N ASN A 32 -9.58 20.61 -6.93
CA ASN A 32 -9.52 20.41 -5.48
C ASN A 32 -8.14 19.89 -5.06
N SER A 33 -7.09 20.52 -5.58
CA SER A 33 -5.71 20.01 -5.51
C SER A 33 -5.10 19.93 -4.10
N ASP A 34 -5.74 20.55 -3.12
CA ASP A 34 -5.40 20.59 -1.69
C ASP A 34 -6.23 19.61 -0.85
N VAL A 35 -7.18 18.88 -1.45
CA VAL A 35 -8.03 17.91 -0.74
C VAL A 35 -7.42 16.51 -0.87
N ALA A 36 -6.83 16.00 0.22
CA ALA A 36 -6.11 14.73 0.24
C ALA A 36 -6.94 13.56 -0.32
N MET A 37 -8.18 13.44 0.16
CA MET A 37 -9.10 12.37 -0.24
C MET A 37 -9.36 12.31 -1.74
N VAL A 38 -9.42 13.45 -2.45
CA VAL A 38 -9.65 13.45 -3.90
C VAL A 38 -8.49 12.78 -4.64
N HIS A 39 -7.25 13.02 -4.20
CA HIS A 39 -6.06 12.39 -4.79
C HIS A 39 -5.98 10.90 -4.46
N HIS A 40 -6.32 10.54 -3.22
CA HIS A 40 -6.34 9.15 -2.78
C HIS A 40 -7.40 8.33 -3.55
N THR A 41 -8.65 8.79 -3.57
CA THR A 41 -9.74 8.09 -4.30
C THR A 41 -9.45 7.99 -5.80
N TYR A 42 -8.88 9.05 -6.40
CA TYR A 42 -8.41 8.97 -7.80
C TYR A 42 -7.39 7.84 -8.00
N ALA A 43 -6.41 7.75 -7.10
CA ALA A 43 -5.36 6.75 -7.21
C ALA A 43 -5.91 5.32 -7.03
N GLU A 44 -6.80 5.11 -6.08
CA GLU A 44 -7.48 3.82 -5.87
C GLU A 44 -8.28 3.38 -7.10
N PHE A 45 -9.16 4.26 -7.60
CA PHE A 45 -10.01 3.91 -8.74
C PHE A 45 -9.19 3.71 -10.01
N ALA A 46 -8.12 4.50 -10.20
CA ALA A 46 -7.20 4.32 -11.31
C ALA A 46 -6.43 2.98 -11.22
N ASN A 47 -6.01 2.56 -10.02
CA ASN A 47 -5.37 1.26 -9.83
C ASN A 47 -6.34 0.10 -10.06
N MET A 48 -7.57 0.24 -9.55
CA MET A 48 -8.64 -0.72 -9.77
C MET A 48 -8.93 -0.88 -11.26
N LEU A 49 -9.00 0.22 -12.01
CA LEU A 49 -9.23 0.18 -13.46
C LEU A 49 -8.11 -0.57 -14.19
N ASN A 50 -6.85 -0.30 -13.87
CA ASN A 50 -5.73 -1.03 -14.47
C ASN A 50 -5.80 -2.54 -14.14
N THR A 51 -6.21 -2.88 -12.91
CA THR A 51 -6.35 -4.26 -12.47
C THR A 51 -7.47 -4.99 -13.21
N GLU A 52 -8.64 -4.36 -13.35
CA GLU A 52 -9.79 -4.93 -14.07
C GLU A 52 -9.49 -5.12 -15.56
N GLN A 53 -8.82 -4.15 -16.19
CA GLN A 53 -8.47 -4.20 -17.60
C GLN A 53 -7.22 -5.04 -17.88
N GLN A 54 -6.48 -5.42 -16.83
CA GLN A 54 -5.18 -6.09 -16.94
C GLN A 54 -4.20 -5.34 -17.84
N ASP A 55 -4.28 -4.01 -17.84
CA ASP A 55 -3.47 -3.12 -18.70
C ASP A 55 -3.21 -1.79 -18.00
N ASP A 56 -2.16 -1.08 -18.42
CA ASP A 56 -1.78 0.24 -17.87
C ASP A 56 -2.60 1.37 -18.52
N ILE A 57 -3.93 1.31 -18.39
CA ILE A 57 -4.85 2.34 -18.90
C ILE A 57 -4.51 3.70 -18.32
N VAL A 58 -4.25 3.75 -17.01
CA VAL A 58 -3.68 4.91 -16.33
C VAL A 58 -2.20 4.62 -16.01
N PRO A 59 -1.25 5.49 -16.43
CA PRO A 59 0.16 5.23 -16.16
C PRO A 59 0.45 5.11 -14.66
N GLY A 60 1.08 4.02 -14.21
CA GLY A 60 1.35 3.79 -12.78
C GLY A 60 2.14 4.90 -12.10
N GLY A 61 3.00 5.61 -12.85
CA GLY A 61 3.68 6.82 -12.34
C GLY A 61 2.72 7.96 -11.95
N LYS A 62 1.59 8.10 -12.66
CA LYS A 62 0.54 9.09 -12.34
C LYS A 62 -0.22 8.69 -11.08
N ILE A 63 -0.60 7.41 -10.96
CA ILE A 63 -1.26 6.84 -9.78
C ILE A 63 -0.38 7.03 -8.54
N MET A 64 0.90 6.68 -8.64
CA MET A 64 1.88 6.83 -7.55
C MET A 64 2.01 8.27 -7.08
N MET A 65 1.99 9.24 -8.01
CA MET A 65 2.06 10.66 -7.68
C MET A 65 0.80 11.14 -6.94
N SER A 66 -0.37 10.62 -7.29
CA SER A 66 -1.62 10.97 -6.60
C SER A 66 -1.68 10.39 -5.18
N TYR A 67 -1.35 9.10 -4.97
CA TYR A 67 -1.20 8.55 -3.62
C TYR A 67 -0.19 9.35 -2.78
N LYS A 68 0.98 9.64 -3.36
CA LYS A 68 2.00 10.45 -2.68
C LYS A 68 1.48 11.84 -2.31
N LYS A 69 0.69 12.46 -3.19
CA LYS A 69 0.08 13.79 -2.93
C LYS A 69 -0.94 13.71 -1.80
N ALA A 70 -1.78 12.67 -1.74
CA ALA A 70 -2.70 12.45 -0.64
C ALA A 70 -1.95 12.30 0.70
N MET A 71 -0.94 11.43 0.74
CA MET A 71 -0.09 11.22 1.91
C MET A 71 0.67 12.49 2.35
N GLN A 72 1.00 13.41 1.44
CA GLN A 72 1.62 14.70 1.77
C GLN A 72 0.63 15.74 2.32
N LEU A 73 -0.62 15.67 1.87
CA LEU A 73 -1.67 16.59 2.34
C LEU A 73 -2.22 16.16 3.70
N ASP A 74 -2.16 14.87 4.01
CA ASP A 74 -2.56 14.30 5.30
C ASP A 74 -1.55 13.24 5.75
N GLU A 75 -0.45 13.71 6.35
CA GLU A 75 0.69 12.87 6.76
C GLU A 75 0.41 11.97 7.98
N GLU A 76 -0.67 12.25 8.70
CA GLU A 76 -1.08 11.49 9.87
C GLU A 76 -2.07 10.37 9.54
N ASN A 77 -2.71 10.44 8.38
CA ASN A 77 -3.60 9.39 7.91
C ASN A 77 -2.82 8.11 7.57
N VAL A 78 -2.97 7.10 8.43
CA VAL A 78 -2.29 5.81 8.34
C VAL A 78 -2.73 4.98 7.13
N GLU A 79 -3.98 5.12 6.71
CA GLU A 79 -4.54 4.44 5.53
C GLU A 79 -3.82 4.90 4.26
N TYR A 80 -3.61 6.22 4.11
CA TYR A 80 -2.90 6.76 2.94
C TYR A 80 -1.44 6.31 2.88
N ILE A 81 -0.79 6.11 4.03
CA ILE A 81 0.57 5.57 4.10
C ILE A 81 0.57 4.10 3.66
N ALA A 82 -0.36 3.30 4.18
CA ALA A 82 -0.50 1.88 3.87
C ALA A 82 -0.79 1.66 2.38
N ASP A 83 -1.73 2.40 1.80
CA ASP A 83 -2.11 2.26 0.39
C ASP A 83 -0.99 2.71 -0.55
N PHE A 84 -0.31 3.82 -0.24
CA PHE A 84 0.85 4.24 -1.00
C PHE A 84 1.97 3.19 -0.95
N ALA A 85 2.25 2.62 0.22
CA ALA A 85 3.28 1.60 0.39
C ALA A 85 2.94 0.32 -0.39
N SER A 86 1.67 -0.10 -0.36
CA SER A 86 1.15 -1.25 -1.10
C SER A 86 1.27 -1.04 -2.61
N PHE A 87 0.81 0.09 -3.11
CA PHE A 87 0.91 0.43 -4.53
C PHE A 87 2.38 0.57 -4.99
N ALA A 88 3.24 1.15 -4.16
CA ALA A 88 4.67 1.22 -4.46
C ALA A 88 5.29 -0.18 -4.58
N LEU A 89 4.84 -1.14 -3.78
CA LEU A 89 5.31 -2.53 -3.83
C LEU A 89 4.81 -3.23 -5.11
N GLU A 90 3.55 -3.05 -5.48
CA GLU A 90 2.98 -3.52 -6.76
C GLU A 90 3.77 -2.99 -7.96
N CYS A 91 4.17 -1.71 -7.91
CA CYS A 91 5.05 -1.08 -8.89
C CYS A 91 6.54 -1.51 -8.79
N ARG A 92 6.87 -2.51 -7.96
CA ARG A 92 8.22 -3.01 -7.68
C ARG A 92 9.21 -1.94 -7.19
N ARG A 93 8.71 -0.86 -6.58
CA ARG A 93 9.52 0.17 -5.92
C ARG A 93 9.87 -0.25 -4.49
N VAL A 94 10.51 -1.42 -4.36
CA VAL A 94 10.76 -2.09 -3.06
C VAL A 94 11.37 -1.15 -1.99
N PRO A 95 12.42 -0.35 -2.27
CA PRO A 95 12.98 0.54 -1.24
C PRO A 95 11.98 1.59 -0.73
N VAL A 96 11.09 2.08 -1.60
CA VAL A 96 10.06 3.07 -1.23
C VAL A 96 8.96 2.41 -0.42
N ALA A 97 8.47 1.26 -0.88
CA ALA A 97 7.44 0.49 -0.19
C ALA A 97 7.87 0.11 1.24
N VAL A 98 9.06 -0.49 1.39
CA VAL A 98 9.59 -0.90 2.70
C VAL A 98 9.70 0.29 3.64
N LYS A 99 10.19 1.45 3.16
CA LYS A 99 10.32 2.65 3.97
C LYS A 99 8.96 3.13 4.52
N GLU A 100 7.93 3.15 3.69
CA GLU A 100 6.61 3.63 4.14
C GLU A 100 5.84 2.58 4.95
N PHE A 101 5.99 1.28 4.67
CA PHE A 101 5.49 0.24 5.58
C PHE A 101 6.17 0.27 6.95
N GLN A 102 7.47 0.57 7.02
CA GLN A 102 8.16 0.79 8.30
C GLN A 102 7.62 2.03 9.04
N ARG A 103 7.30 3.11 8.32
CA ARG A 103 6.63 4.29 8.90
C ARG A 103 5.24 3.91 9.44
N TYR A 104 4.47 3.16 8.69
CA TYR A 104 3.16 2.66 9.10
C TYR A 104 3.26 1.78 10.35
N ALA A 105 4.13 0.77 10.34
CA ALA A 105 4.40 -0.09 11.50
C ALA A 105 4.80 0.72 12.74
N LYS A 106 5.59 1.78 12.58
CA LYS A 106 5.97 2.64 13.71
C LYS A 106 4.78 3.42 14.29
N LYS A 107 3.82 3.83 13.46
CA LYS A 107 2.59 4.47 13.93
C LYS A 107 1.72 3.48 14.71
N LEU A 108 1.55 2.25 14.21
CA LEU A 108 0.85 1.19 14.94
C LEU A 108 1.49 0.93 16.32
N GLU A 109 2.83 0.81 16.36
CA GLU A 109 3.56 0.62 17.63
C GLU A 109 3.34 1.76 18.63
N ILE A 110 3.30 3.01 18.16
CA ILE A 110 3.03 4.18 19.03
C ILE A 110 1.62 4.13 19.62
N GLU A 111 0.66 3.60 18.87
CA GLU A 111 -0.73 3.44 19.29
C GLU A 111 -1.00 2.12 20.03
N ASP A 112 0.05 1.33 20.31
CA ASP A 112 -0.05 0.00 20.92
C ASP A 112 -0.95 -0.97 20.12
N ILE A 113 -0.97 -0.77 18.80
CA ILE A 113 -1.67 -1.64 17.85
C ILE A 113 -0.67 -2.71 17.37
N PRO A 114 -1.03 -4.02 17.49
CA PRO A 114 -0.22 -5.10 16.94
C PRO A 114 -0.02 -4.98 15.42
N ILE A 115 0.91 -5.77 14.90
CA ILE A 115 1.04 -5.95 13.44
C ILE A 115 -0.28 -6.49 12.90
N ASP A 116 -0.82 -5.81 11.90
CA ASP A 116 -2.15 -6.05 11.35
C ASP A 116 -2.10 -6.80 10.01
N ASP A 117 -3.27 -7.00 9.41
CA ASP A 117 -3.42 -7.71 8.13
C ASP A 117 -2.70 -6.99 6.98
N VAL A 118 -2.57 -5.66 7.01
CA VAL A 118 -1.85 -4.89 5.99
C VAL A 118 -0.38 -5.29 5.98
N LEU A 119 0.29 -5.24 7.14
CA LEU A 119 1.70 -5.60 7.25
C LEU A 119 1.92 -7.11 7.04
N TYR A 120 0.99 -7.94 7.51
CA TYR A 120 1.04 -9.37 7.26
C TYR A 120 0.98 -9.68 5.76
N GLN A 121 0.07 -9.07 5.00
CA GLN A 121 0.01 -9.24 3.55
C GLN A 121 1.24 -8.63 2.84
N ALA A 122 1.72 -7.47 3.31
CA ALA A 122 2.92 -6.83 2.79
C ALA A 122 4.16 -7.73 2.92
N SER A 123 4.23 -8.57 3.97
CA SER A 123 5.32 -9.53 4.15
C SER A 123 5.48 -10.48 2.97
N ARG A 124 4.37 -11.10 2.54
CA ARG A 124 4.34 -12.02 1.41
C ARG A 124 4.67 -11.30 0.11
N ASN A 125 4.01 -10.18 -0.14
CA ASN A 125 4.21 -9.40 -1.37
C ASN A 125 5.65 -8.90 -1.49
N LEU A 126 6.30 -8.58 -0.37
CA LEU A 126 7.71 -8.16 -0.33
C LEU A 126 8.64 -9.32 -0.69
N VAL A 127 8.38 -10.52 -0.17
CA VAL A 127 9.15 -11.71 -0.54
C VAL A 127 8.99 -11.99 -2.04
N ASP A 128 7.77 -11.96 -2.57
CA ASP A 128 7.50 -12.18 -4.00
C ASP A 128 8.22 -11.14 -4.87
N ALA A 129 8.23 -9.87 -4.45
CA ALA A 129 8.97 -8.81 -5.14
C ALA A 129 10.49 -9.04 -5.11
N ILE A 130 11.02 -9.49 -3.97
CA ILE A 130 12.44 -9.84 -3.82
C ILE A 130 12.80 -11.02 -4.72
N GLU A 131 11.98 -12.05 -4.83
CA GLU A 131 12.28 -13.21 -5.68
C GLU A 131 12.40 -12.85 -7.15
N VAL A 132 11.63 -11.88 -7.63
CA VAL A 132 11.78 -11.40 -9.01
C VAL A 132 13.08 -10.60 -9.20
N MET A 133 13.54 -9.89 -8.16
CA MET A 133 14.79 -9.12 -8.20
C MET A 133 16.04 -9.98 -8.00
N ASP A 134 16.00 -10.90 -7.04
CA ASP A 134 17.04 -11.86 -6.68
C ASP A 134 16.40 -13.21 -6.30
N PRO A 135 16.22 -14.13 -7.27
CA PRO A 135 15.64 -15.44 -7.02
C PRO A 135 16.42 -16.27 -5.99
N SER A 136 17.71 -15.98 -5.77
CA SER A 136 18.53 -16.69 -4.80
C SER A 136 18.24 -16.27 -3.36
N ARG A 137 17.63 -15.09 -3.17
CA ARG A 137 17.36 -14.44 -1.87
C ARG A 137 18.62 -14.30 -1.01
N LYS A 138 19.80 -14.19 -1.62
CA LYS A 138 21.11 -14.21 -0.92
C LYS A 138 21.88 -12.91 -1.04
N ALA A 139 21.49 -12.00 -1.93
CA ALA A 139 22.16 -10.72 -2.08
C ALA A 139 22.14 -9.96 -0.74
N PRO A 140 23.26 -9.39 -0.28
CA PRO A 140 23.29 -8.60 0.96
C PRO A 140 22.30 -7.44 0.98
N THR A 141 21.97 -6.90 -0.20
CA THR A 141 21.01 -5.81 -0.37
C THR A 141 19.57 -6.20 -0.05
N VAL A 142 19.18 -7.47 -0.25
CA VAL A 142 17.80 -7.94 0.02
C VAL A 142 17.63 -8.52 1.42
N GLN A 143 18.72 -8.87 2.12
CA GLN A 143 18.66 -9.45 3.47
C GLN A 143 17.89 -8.57 4.48
N PRO A 144 18.08 -7.24 4.53
CA PRO A 144 17.30 -6.40 5.45
C PRO A 144 15.79 -6.45 5.16
N TRP A 145 15.41 -6.53 3.88
CA TRP A 145 14.01 -6.61 3.47
C TRP A 145 13.40 -7.97 3.77
N LEU A 146 14.14 -9.06 3.57
CA LEU A 146 13.72 -10.41 3.98
C LEU A 146 13.53 -10.49 5.49
N LYS A 147 14.46 -9.93 6.27
CA LYS A 147 14.31 -9.83 7.73
C LYS A 147 13.01 -9.07 8.07
N GLN A 148 12.79 -7.91 7.46
CA GLN A 148 11.61 -7.10 7.74
C GLN A 148 10.31 -7.84 7.38
N ALA A 149 10.28 -8.55 6.25
CA ALA A 149 9.15 -9.38 5.86
C ALA A 149 8.85 -10.45 6.92
N LEU A 150 9.87 -11.17 7.39
CA LEU A 150 9.70 -12.18 8.45
C LEU A 150 9.16 -11.57 9.75
N GLN A 151 9.63 -10.38 10.13
CA GLN A 151 9.13 -9.68 11.32
C GLN A 151 7.64 -9.35 11.21
N TRP A 152 7.20 -8.84 10.05
CA TRP A 152 5.79 -8.58 9.82
C TRP A 152 4.96 -9.87 9.73
N ALA A 153 5.47 -10.92 9.09
CA ALA A 153 4.79 -12.20 8.99
C ALA A 153 4.56 -12.82 10.38
N VAL A 154 5.61 -12.87 11.20
CA VAL A 154 5.57 -13.43 12.56
C VAL A 154 4.67 -12.60 13.48
N GLY A 155 4.81 -11.27 13.43
CA GLY A 155 3.97 -10.35 14.20
C GLY A 155 2.49 -10.44 13.83
N GLY A 156 2.17 -10.53 12.54
CA GLY A 156 0.78 -10.67 12.07
C GLY A 156 0.14 -12.00 12.45
N LEU A 157 0.94 -13.05 12.73
CA LEU A 157 0.46 -14.31 13.30
C LEU A 157 0.26 -14.24 14.83
N GLY A 158 0.56 -13.10 15.46
CA GLY A 158 0.43 -12.90 16.90
C GLY A 158 1.61 -13.41 17.73
N PHE A 159 2.77 -13.64 17.11
CA PHE A 159 3.98 -14.05 17.81
C PHE A 159 5.02 -12.93 17.87
N THR A 160 5.84 -12.93 18.91
CA THR A 160 7.16 -12.30 18.86
C THR A 160 8.15 -13.17 18.08
N GLU A 161 9.29 -12.59 17.67
CA GLU A 161 10.36 -13.35 17.02
C GLU A 161 10.84 -14.53 17.88
N GLN A 162 10.97 -14.31 19.19
CA GLN A 162 11.44 -15.34 20.13
C GLN A 162 10.42 -16.48 20.27
N GLU A 163 9.14 -16.15 20.49
CA GLU A 163 8.09 -17.17 20.61
C GLU A 163 7.97 -18.00 19.33
N ALA A 164 8.06 -17.37 18.16
CA ALA A 164 8.03 -18.10 16.89
C ALA A 164 9.23 -19.05 16.75
N ILE A 165 10.44 -18.62 17.13
CA ILE A 165 11.64 -19.47 17.12
C ILE A 165 11.47 -20.65 18.08
N GLU A 166 10.97 -20.41 19.30
CA GLU A 166 10.73 -21.46 20.30
C GLU A 166 9.73 -22.50 19.79
N VAL A 167 8.60 -22.06 19.21
CA VAL A 167 7.59 -22.95 18.62
C VAL A 167 8.17 -23.77 17.47
N LEU A 168 8.99 -23.17 16.58
CA LEU A 168 9.59 -23.86 15.43
C LEU A 168 10.72 -24.82 15.81
N GLN A 169 11.41 -24.56 16.91
CA GLN A 169 12.50 -25.40 17.41
C GLN A 169 12.03 -26.51 18.33
N ASN A 170 10.81 -26.41 18.87
CA ASN A 170 10.25 -27.46 19.72
C ASN A 170 10.10 -28.76 18.90
N GLN A 171 10.71 -29.84 19.39
CA GLN A 171 10.70 -31.17 18.77
C GLN A 171 9.70 -32.13 19.42
N ASP A 172 8.80 -31.62 20.28
CA ASP A 172 7.72 -32.40 20.88
C ASP A 172 6.88 -33.18 19.84
#